data_AF-A0A401TVE5-F1
#
_entry.id   AF-A0A401TVE5-F1
#
_cell.length_a   1.000
_cell.length_b   1.000
_cell.length_c   1.000
_cell.angle_alpha   90.00
_cell.angle_beta   90.00
_cell.angle_gamma   90.00
#
_symmetry.space_group_name_H-M   'P 1'
#
loop_
_entity.id
_entity.type
_entity.pdbx_description
1 polymer ?
#
loop_
_entity_poly.entity_id
_entity_poly.type
_entity_poly.pdbx_seq_one_letter_code
_entity_poly.pdbx_strand_id
1 'polypeptide(L)'
;MIDGKPVLFDAIEFDPDIATTDVLYDFAFPLMDLLAFGSDAVANRLFNSYMQAAWAEQSAALCLLPLFLSVRAAIRANVLFTKQRQHPHDRTIATIANRYFDLALRLITPEHPILLAIGGKSGTGKSVLARDIAPLIGPPPGALILRSDVIRKRLHNMSEHTALPAAAYTLKASDRVYQAMLEQAARTLAQGVSVTLDAAFLRLTERDAAEVIARSARVEFRGIFLTADRAMR
;
A
#
# COMPACT_ATOMS: atom_id res chain seq x y z
N MET A 1 20.04 -37.44 11.39
CA MET A 1 21.06 -37.49 12.46
C MET A 1 22.42 -37.58 11.80
N ILE A 2 23.38 -36.80 12.24
CA ILE A 2 24.79 -36.90 11.83
C ILE A 2 25.55 -37.29 13.10
N ASP A 3 26.39 -38.32 13.04
CA ASP A 3 27.16 -38.86 14.17
C ASP A 3 26.36 -39.13 15.44
N GLY A 4 25.18 -39.75 15.30
CA GLY A 4 24.38 -40.12 16.47
C GLY A 4 23.72 -38.92 17.19
N LYS A 5 23.74 -37.71 16.60
CA LYS A 5 23.10 -36.52 17.16
C LYS A 5 21.93 -36.03 16.30
N PRO A 6 20.80 -35.62 16.90
CA PRO A 6 19.75 -34.91 16.17
C PRO A 6 20.32 -33.57 15.69
N VAL A 7 20.20 -33.33 14.39
CA VAL A 7 20.61 -32.10 13.72
C VAL A 7 19.34 -31.53 13.10
N LEU A 8 19.14 -30.21 13.21
CA LEU A 8 18.07 -29.51 12.51
C LEU A 8 18.25 -29.78 11.02
N PHE A 9 17.24 -30.40 10.41
CA PHE A 9 17.22 -30.72 9.00
C PHE A 9 16.03 -29.99 8.40
N ASP A 10 16.31 -28.92 7.66
CA ASP A 10 15.33 -28.23 6.84
C ASP A 10 15.54 -28.65 5.38
N ALA A 11 14.65 -29.49 4.87
CA ALA A 11 14.72 -29.97 3.50
C ALA A 11 14.45 -28.87 2.45
N ILE A 12 13.96 -27.70 2.89
CA ILE A 12 13.63 -26.56 2.03
C ILE A 12 14.87 -25.71 1.77
N GLU A 13 15.79 -25.56 2.74
CA GLU A 13 16.96 -24.68 2.66
C GLU A 13 17.99 -25.10 1.58
N PHE A 14 18.02 -26.38 1.22
CA PHE A 14 19.02 -26.94 0.29
C PHE A 14 18.53 -27.05 -1.16
N ASP A 15 17.26 -26.75 -1.43
CA ASP A 15 16.72 -26.70 -2.78
C ASP A 15 16.43 -25.24 -3.15
N PRO A 16 17.30 -24.60 -3.97
CA PRO A 16 17.12 -23.20 -4.37
C PRO A 16 15.77 -22.92 -5.05
N ASP A 17 15.19 -23.92 -5.73
CA ASP A 17 13.91 -23.78 -6.42
C ASP A 17 12.74 -23.73 -5.42
N ILE A 18 12.92 -24.31 -4.23
CA ILE A 18 11.95 -24.28 -3.12
C ILE A 18 12.23 -23.10 -2.18
N ALA A 19 13.50 -22.72 -1.99
CA ALA A 19 13.93 -21.64 -1.09
C ALA A 19 13.78 -20.23 -1.70
N THR A 20 13.68 -20.11 -3.02
CA THR A 20 13.53 -18.82 -3.70
C THR A 20 12.07 -18.47 -3.88
N THR A 21 11.68 -17.24 -3.54
CA THR A 21 10.32 -16.75 -3.74
C THR A 21 10.30 -15.31 -4.23
N ASP A 22 9.20 -14.92 -4.86
CA ASP A 22 8.98 -13.54 -5.27
C ASP A 22 8.84 -12.62 -4.04
N VAL A 23 9.51 -11.48 -4.07
CA VAL A 23 9.57 -10.56 -2.92
C VAL A 23 8.20 -9.96 -2.60
N LEU A 24 7.40 -9.64 -3.62
CA LEU A 24 6.05 -9.08 -3.42
C LEU A 24 5.09 -10.18 -2.92
N TYR A 25 5.25 -11.42 -3.37
CA TYR A 25 4.51 -12.57 -2.85
C TYR A 25 4.87 -12.90 -1.39
N ASP A 26 6.13 -12.71 -0.99
CA ASP A 26 6.55 -12.82 0.40
C ASP A 26 5.99 -11.67 1.25
N PHE A 27 6.09 -10.45 0.75
CA PHE A 27 5.53 -9.26 1.39
C PHE A 27 4.00 -9.32 1.57
N ALA A 28 3.28 -10.04 0.71
CA ALA A 28 1.85 -10.27 0.85
C ALA A 28 1.49 -11.07 2.11
N PHE A 29 2.39 -11.90 2.66
CA PHE A 29 2.11 -12.73 3.83
C PHE A 29 1.71 -11.92 5.07
N PRO A 30 2.53 -10.97 5.58
CA PRO A 30 2.15 -10.16 6.75
C PRO A 30 0.96 -9.24 6.47
N LEU A 31 0.82 -8.72 5.24
CA LEU A 31 -0.33 -7.88 4.87
C LEU A 31 -1.65 -8.65 4.96
N MET A 32 -1.67 -9.86 4.38
CA MET A 32 -2.85 -10.72 4.38
C MET A 32 -3.25 -11.11 5.80
N ASP A 33 -2.29 -11.44 6.67
CA ASP A 33 -2.55 -11.74 8.09
C ASP A 33 -3.21 -10.54 8.80
N LEU A 34 -2.63 -9.34 8.63
CA LEU A 34 -3.19 -8.12 9.23
C LEU A 34 -4.63 -7.87 8.76
N LEU A 35 -4.90 -8.08 7.47
CA LEU A 35 -6.25 -7.96 6.90
C LEU A 35 -7.20 -9.03 7.47
N ALA A 36 -6.76 -10.28 7.63
CA ALA A 36 -7.57 -11.33 8.22
C ALA A 36 -7.97 -10.99 9.66
N PHE A 37 -7.07 -10.34 10.42
CA PHE A 37 -7.33 -9.90 11.79
C PHE A 37 -8.04 -8.53 11.90
N GLY A 38 -8.45 -7.91 10.78
CA GLY A 38 -9.15 -6.61 10.77
C GLY A 38 -8.26 -5.43 11.19
N SER A 39 -6.95 -5.56 10.97
CA SER A 39 -5.93 -4.55 11.28
C SER A 39 -5.55 -3.74 10.04
N ASP A 40 -6.56 -3.29 9.27
CA ASP A 40 -6.42 -2.62 7.98
C ASP A 40 -5.52 -1.38 8.05
N ALA A 41 -5.62 -0.59 9.12
CA ALA A 41 -4.74 0.56 9.36
C ALA A 41 -3.26 0.18 9.52
N VAL A 42 -2.97 -0.99 10.07
CA VAL A 42 -1.60 -1.49 10.20
C VAL A 42 -1.13 -2.08 8.86
N ALA A 43 -2.00 -2.82 8.16
CA ALA A 43 -1.71 -3.35 6.82
C ALA A 43 -1.37 -2.23 5.84
N ASN A 44 -2.19 -1.17 5.78
CA ASN A 44 -1.97 -0.02 4.92
C ASN A 44 -0.67 0.73 5.26
N ARG A 45 -0.35 0.87 6.56
CA ARG A 45 0.91 1.50 7.00
C ARG A 45 2.12 0.68 6.56
N LEU A 46 2.08 -0.64 6.76
CA LEU A 46 3.14 -1.55 6.31
C LEU A 46 3.32 -1.46 4.78
N PHE A 47 2.21 -1.50 4.03
CA PHE A 47 2.20 -1.35 2.58
C PHE A 47 2.86 -0.04 2.12
N ASN A 48 2.44 1.09 2.69
CA ASN A 48 2.98 2.40 2.34
C ASN A 48 4.46 2.56 2.73
N SER A 49 4.87 2.08 3.91
CA SER A 49 6.26 2.10 4.34
C SER A 49 7.15 1.25 3.43
N TYR A 50 6.70 0.06 3.05
CA TYR A 50 7.43 -0.81 2.13
C TYR A 50 7.54 -0.17 0.73
N MET A 51 6.43 0.35 0.19
CA MET A 51 6.42 1.04 -1.12
C MET A 51 7.22 2.33 -1.14
N GLN A 52 7.41 2.98 0.00
CA GLN A 52 8.32 4.09 0.08
C GLN A 52 9.79 3.67 -0.11
N ALA A 53 10.19 2.50 0.39
CA ALA A 53 11.56 2.01 0.22
C ALA A 53 11.78 1.31 -1.13
N ALA A 54 10.82 0.48 -1.54
CA ALA A 54 10.94 -0.43 -2.68
C ALA A 54 10.23 0.08 -3.95
N TRP A 55 9.98 1.41 -4.04
CA TRP A 55 9.23 1.99 -5.15
C TRP A 55 9.84 1.64 -6.52
N ALA A 56 11.16 1.75 -6.65
CA ALA A 56 11.83 1.57 -7.94
C ALA A 56 11.76 0.12 -8.44
N GLU A 57 11.80 -0.82 -7.51
CA GLU A 57 11.88 -2.26 -7.77
C GLU A 57 10.50 -2.91 -7.90
N GLN A 58 9.52 -2.47 -7.11
CA GLN A 58 8.25 -3.20 -6.92
C GLN A 58 7.02 -2.50 -7.49
N SER A 59 7.08 -1.20 -7.79
CA SER A 59 5.90 -0.44 -8.22
C SER A 59 5.28 -0.88 -9.55
N ALA A 60 6.01 -1.66 -10.36
CA ALA A 60 5.55 -2.17 -11.65
C ALA A 60 4.70 -3.45 -11.55
N ALA A 61 4.64 -4.09 -10.37
CA ALA A 61 4.00 -5.38 -10.16
C ALA A 61 2.80 -5.32 -9.18
N LEU A 62 2.32 -4.12 -8.85
CA LEU A 62 1.22 -3.93 -7.90
C LEU A 62 -0.09 -4.59 -8.34
N CYS A 63 -0.28 -4.81 -9.64
CA CYS A 63 -1.45 -5.52 -10.16
C CYS A 63 -1.51 -6.99 -9.69
N LEU A 64 -0.39 -7.58 -9.26
CA LEU A 64 -0.33 -8.95 -8.73
C LEU A 64 -0.71 -9.03 -7.24
N LEU A 65 -0.70 -7.90 -6.52
CA LEU A 65 -0.87 -7.88 -5.08
C LEU A 65 -2.21 -8.50 -4.61
N PRO A 66 -3.38 -8.23 -5.23
CA PRO A 66 -4.63 -8.88 -4.83
C PRO A 66 -4.56 -10.41 -4.96
N LEU A 67 -3.97 -10.91 -6.05
CA LEU A 67 -3.78 -12.34 -6.27
C LEU A 67 -2.85 -12.93 -5.21
N PHE A 68 -1.72 -12.29 -4.93
CA PHE A 68 -0.78 -12.77 -3.92
C PHE A 68 -1.38 -12.81 -2.51
N LEU A 69 -2.10 -11.76 -2.12
CA LEU A 69 -2.84 -11.74 -0.85
C LEU A 69 -3.87 -12.88 -0.82
N SER A 70 -4.62 -13.08 -1.92
CA SER A 70 -5.61 -14.15 -2.00
C SER A 70 -4.99 -15.54 -1.86
N VAL A 71 -3.91 -15.81 -2.58
CA VAL A 71 -3.24 -17.12 -2.55
C VAL A 71 -2.69 -17.40 -1.16
N ARG A 72 -2.05 -16.42 -0.52
CA ARG A 72 -1.58 -16.55 0.88
C ARG A 72 -2.73 -16.84 1.84
N ALA A 73 -3.86 -16.15 1.69
CA ALA A 73 -5.06 -16.39 2.50
C ALA A 73 -5.63 -17.80 2.29
N ALA A 74 -5.76 -18.24 1.03
CA ALA A 74 -6.26 -19.57 0.69
C ALA A 74 -5.36 -20.69 1.24
N ILE A 75 -4.04 -20.54 1.16
CA ILE A 75 -3.08 -21.49 1.73
C ILE A 75 -3.25 -21.57 3.24
N ARG A 76 -3.34 -20.44 3.95
CA ARG A 76 -3.57 -20.44 5.42
C ARG A 76 -4.90 -21.10 5.78
N ALA A 77 -5.97 -20.81 5.03
CA ALA A 77 -7.26 -21.45 5.22
C ALA A 77 -7.16 -22.98 5.07
N ASN A 78 -6.52 -23.47 4.00
CA ASN A 78 -6.36 -24.90 3.72
C ASN A 78 -5.60 -25.64 4.84
N VAL A 79 -4.50 -25.05 5.33
CA VAL A 79 -3.74 -25.60 6.48
C VAL A 79 -4.63 -25.67 7.73
N LEU A 80 -5.40 -24.62 8.00
CA LEU A 80 -6.26 -24.57 9.18
C LEU A 80 -7.46 -25.51 9.08
N PHE A 81 -8.06 -25.70 7.90
CA PHE A 81 -9.09 -26.73 7.69
C PHE A 81 -8.54 -28.14 7.91
N THR A 82 -7.31 -28.40 7.45
CA THR A 82 -6.63 -29.68 7.72
C THR A 82 -6.44 -29.89 9.22
N LYS A 83 -6.01 -28.86 9.95
CA LYS A 83 -5.89 -28.89 11.41
C LYS A 83 -7.24 -29.08 12.10
N GLN A 84 -8.31 -28.45 11.62
CA GLN A 84 -9.67 -28.59 12.17
C GLN A 84 -10.19 -30.03 12.06
N ARG A 85 -9.85 -30.76 10.97
CA ARG A 85 -10.18 -32.19 10.84
C ARG A 85 -9.50 -33.05 11.90
N GLN A 86 -8.32 -32.67 12.36
CA GLN A 86 -7.58 -33.36 13.43
C GLN A 86 -8.10 -33.00 14.83
N HIS A 87 -8.75 -31.84 14.97
CA HIS A 87 -9.28 -31.33 16.23
C HIS A 87 -10.76 -30.91 16.08
N PRO A 88 -11.69 -31.86 15.82
CA PRO A 88 -13.07 -31.55 15.41
C PRO A 88 -13.89 -30.78 16.45
N HIS A 89 -13.49 -30.79 17.72
CA HIS A 89 -14.17 -30.07 18.81
C HIS A 89 -13.67 -28.63 19.01
N ASP A 90 -12.53 -28.24 18.41
CA ASP A 90 -12.01 -26.87 18.51
C ASP A 90 -12.61 -25.97 17.43
N ARG A 91 -13.69 -25.28 17.81
CA ARG A 91 -14.39 -24.33 16.93
C ARG A 91 -13.55 -23.10 16.59
N THR A 92 -12.53 -22.77 17.38
CA THR A 92 -11.67 -21.61 17.15
C THR A 92 -10.90 -21.76 15.85
N ILE A 93 -10.38 -22.97 15.57
CA ILE A 93 -9.65 -23.27 14.34
C ILE A 93 -10.55 -23.09 13.13
N ALA A 94 -11.80 -23.59 13.20
CA ALA A 94 -12.77 -23.46 12.13
C ALA A 94 -13.11 -21.97 11.85
N THR A 95 -13.31 -21.17 12.89
CA THR A 95 -13.56 -19.72 12.76
C THR A 95 -12.41 -19.00 12.07
N ILE A 96 -11.16 -19.29 12.46
CA ILE A 96 -9.99 -18.66 11.86
C ILE A 96 -9.81 -19.15 10.40
N ALA A 97 -10.01 -20.44 10.13
CA ALA A 97 -9.93 -20.98 8.77
C ALA A 97 -10.91 -20.30 7.80
N ASN A 98 -12.18 -20.19 8.21
CA ASN A 98 -13.22 -19.52 7.42
C ASN A 98 -12.89 -18.05 7.18
N ARG A 99 -12.40 -17.33 8.20
CA ARG A 99 -11.97 -15.93 8.06
C ARG A 99 -10.88 -15.74 6.99
N TYR A 100 -9.89 -16.63 6.92
CA TYR A 100 -8.89 -16.60 5.85
C TYR A 100 -9.49 -16.97 4.49
N PHE A 101 -10.40 -17.93 4.44
CA PHE A 101 -11.06 -18.33 3.20
C PHE A 101 -11.94 -17.21 2.63
N ASP A 102 -12.75 -16.56 3.48
CA ASP A 102 -13.57 -15.40 3.12
C ASP A 102 -12.71 -14.22 2.64
N LEU A 103 -11.54 -14.02 3.25
CA LEU A 103 -10.57 -13.03 2.79
C LEU A 103 -10.04 -13.40 1.39
N ALA A 104 -9.66 -14.66 1.16
CA ALA A 104 -9.20 -15.11 -0.16
C ALA A 104 -10.26 -14.87 -1.25
N LEU A 105 -11.51 -15.24 -0.99
CA LEU A 105 -12.62 -15.03 -1.93
C LEU A 105 -12.87 -13.55 -2.24
N ARG A 106 -12.72 -12.67 -1.26
CA ARG A 106 -12.87 -11.22 -1.47
C ARG A 106 -11.73 -10.66 -2.34
N LEU A 107 -10.51 -11.14 -2.15
CA LEU A 107 -9.31 -10.62 -2.80
C LEU A 107 -9.17 -11.02 -4.27
N ILE A 108 -9.81 -12.10 -4.72
CA ILE A 108 -9.88 -12.45 -6.16
C ILE A 108 -10.88 -11.59 -6.95
N THR A 109 -11.71 -10.80 -6.27
CA THR A 109 -12.65 -9.85 -6.86
C THR A 109 -12.45 -8.46 -6.25
N PRO A 110 -11.29 -7.81 -6.49
CA PRO A 110 -11.00 -6.52 -5.88
C PRO A 110 -11.99 -5.44 -6.32
N GLU A 111 -12.26 -4.50 -5.43
CA GLU A 111 -13.08 -3.31 -5.71
C GLU A 111 -12.44 -2.41 -6.78
N HIS A 112 -13.19 -1.45 -7.30
CA HIS A 112 -12.64 -0.46 -8.23
C HIS A 112 -11.78 0.57 -7.46
N PRO A 113 -10.58 0.91 -7.95
CA PRO A 113 -9.75 1.91 -7.30
C PRO A 113 -10.32 3.33 -7.45
N ILE A 114 -9.91 4.22 -6.56
CA ILE A 114 -10.24 5.65 -6.59
C ILE A 114 -8.97 6.50 -6.45
N LEU A 115 -9.07 7.77 -6.87
CA LEU A 115 -8.06 8.79 -6.63
C LEU A 115 -8.57 9.82 -5.63
N LEU A 116 -7.92 9.91 -4.47
CA LEU A 116 -8.17 10.94 -3.47
C LEU A 116 -7.05 11.98 -3.49
N ALA A 117 -7.37 13.26 -3.65
CA ALA A 117 -6.45 14.36 -3.45
C ALA A 117 -6.71 15.05 -2.11
N ILE A 118 -5.70 15.10 -1.25
CA ILE A 118 -5.74 15.85 0.01
C ILE A 118 -4.77 17.02 -0.10
N GLY A 119 -5.28 18.22 0.14
CA GLY A 119 -4.49 19.44 0.12
C GLY A 119 -4.79 20.44 1.22
N GLY A 120 -4.04 21.53 1.26
CA GLY A 120 -4.12 22.54 2.30
C GLY A 120 -2.76 23.18 2.60
N LYS A 121 -2.79 24.34 3.27
CA LYS A 121 -1.56 25.03 3.70
C LYS A 121 -0.78 24.19 4.73
N SER A 122 0.51 24.46 4.87
CA SER A 122 1.36 23.76 5.86
C SER A 122 0.77 23.87 7.28
N GLY A 123 0.74 22.74 8.00
CA GLY A 123 0.19 22.66 9.37
C GLY A 123 -1.33 22.50 9.47
N THR A 124 -2.05 22.29 8.36
CA THR A 124 -3.52 22.06 8.37
C THR A 124 -3.95 20.62 8.68
N GLY A 125 -3.01 19.69 8.88
CA GLY A 125 -3.32 18.27 9.16
C GLY A 125 -3.43 17.37 7.93
N LYS A 126 -3.17 17.87 6.72
CA LYS A 126 -3.20 17.10 5.43
C LYS A 126 -2.60 15.69 5.50
N SER A 127 -1.38 15.56 6.01
CA SER A 127 -0.68 14.26 6.06
C SER A 127 -1.21 13.34 7.16
N VAL A 128 -1.84 13.89 8.21
CA VAL A 128 -2.54 13.08 9.22
C VAL A 128 -3.79 12.50 8.58
N LEU A 129 -4.63 13.37 7.99
CA LEU A 129 -5.84 12.95 7.29
C LEU A 129 -5.57 11.93 6.19
N ALA A 130 -4.51 12.12 5.40
CA ALA A 130 -4.13 11.18 4.35
C ALA A 130 -3.80 9.78 4.89
N ARG A 131 -3.09 9.69 6.03
CA ARG A 131 -2.76 8.40 6.66
C ARG A 131 -3.96 7.73 7.31
N ASP A 132 -4.87 8.53 7.87
CA ASP A 132 -6.05 8.00 8.56
C ASP A 132 -7.13 7.52 7.58
N ILE A 133 -7.26 8.19 6.42
CA ILE A 133 -8.23 7.80 5.38
C ILE A 133 -7.71 6.68 4.48
N ALA A 134 -6.41 6.62 4.17
CA ALA A 134 -5.85 5.62 3.27
C ALA A 134 -6.28 4.15 3.54
N PRO A 135 -6.31 3.64 4.78
CA PRO A 135 -6.76 2.26 5.05
C PRO A 135 -8.26 2.04 4.83
N LEU A 136 -9.07 3.10 4.76
CA LEU A 136 -10.52 3.02 4.56
C LEU A 136 -10.91 2.93 3.09
N ILE A 137 -9.95 3.06 2.18
CA ILE A 137 -10.17 3.10 0.73
C ILE A 137 -9.76 1.77 0.12
N GLY A 138 -10.73 1.00 -0.38
CA GLY A 138 -10.45 -0.21 -1.15
C GLY A 138 -9.71 0.08 -2.47
N PRO A 139 -9.09 -0.93 -3.11
CA PRO A 139 -8.97 -2.31 -2.64
C PRO A 139 -7.98 -2.49 -1.47
N PRO A 140 -8.06 -3.58 -0.71
CA PRO A 140 -7.04 -3.93 0.28
C PRO A 140 -5.62 -3.96 -0.32
N PRO A 141 -4.58 -3.52 0.40
CA PRO A 141 -4.56 -3.16 1.82
C PRO A 141 -4.94 -1.68 2.09
N GLY A 142 -5.51 -0.98 1.13
CA GLY A 142 -5.86 0.44 1.22
C GLY A 142 -5.16 1.28 0.15
N ALA A 143 -5.42 2.59 0.14
CA ALA A 143 -4.78 3.49 -0.80
C ALA A 143 -3.27 3.65 -0.56
N LEU A 144 -2.51 3.73 -1.65
CA LEU A 144 -1.11 4.14 -1.66
C LEU A 144 -1.02 5.68 -1.56
N ILE A 145 -0.22 6.18 -0.62
CA ILE A 145 -0.05 7.61 -0.38
C ILE A 145 1.17 8.13 -1.14
N LEU A 146 0.94 8.99 -2.13
CA LEU A 146 1.98 9.71 -2.85
C LEU A 146 2.13 11.12 -2.27
N ARG A 147 3.26 11.37 -1.59
CA ARG A 147 3.52 12.64 -0.93
C ARG A 147 4.44 13.53 -1.76
N SER A 148 4.00 14.76 -2.01
CA SER A 148 4.78 15.72 -2.82
C SER A 148 6.14 16.09 -2.22
N ASP A 149 6.30 16.08 -0.89
CA ASP A 149 7.57 16.37 -0.22
C ASP A 149 8.57 15.22 -0.34
N VAL A 150 8.12 13.97 -0.24
CA VAL A 150 8.94 12.77 -0.49
C VAL A 150 9.40 12.74 -1.96
N ILE A 151 8.47 12.97 -2.89
CA ILE A 151 8.79 13.02 -4.32
C ILE A 151 9.77 14.14 -4.64
N ARG A 152 9.59 15.33 -4.04
CA ARG A 152 10.52 16.46 -4.17
C ARG A 152 11.93 16.05 -3.74
N LYS A 153 12.08 15.39 -2.59
CA LYS A 153 13.41 14.94 -2.11
C LYS A 153 14.04 13.91 -3.04
N ARG A 154 13.27 12.93 -3.52
CA ARG A 154 13.73 11.93 -4.50
C ARG A 154 14.22 12.57 -5.80
N LEU A 155 13.49 13.55 -6.34
CA LEU A 155 13.90 14.26 -7.56
C LEU A 155 15.21 15.06 -7.39
N HIS A 156 15.60 15.36 -6.16
CA HIS A 156 16.87 16.01 -5.81
C HIS A 156 17.94 15.03 -5.31
N ASN A 157 17.71 13.70 -5.39
CA ASN A 157 18.59 12.66 -4.84
C ASN A 157 18.94 12.87 -3.36
N MET A 158 17.99 13.40 -2.58
CA MET A 158 18.16 13.62 -1.14
C MET A 158 17.33 12.62 -0.32
N SER A 159 17.83 12.25 0.85
CA SER A 159 17.09 11.39 1.78
C SER A 159 15.91 12.13 2.41
N GLU A 160 14.94 11.40 2.96
CA GLU A 160 13.72 12.00 3.53
C GLU A 160 14.04 12.98 4.68
N HIS A 161 15.15 12.83 5.40
CA HIS A 161 15.47 13.67 6.54
C HIS A 161 16.32 14.90 6.19
N THR A 162 16.76 15.06 4.94
CA THR A 162 17.60 16.18 4.55
C THR A 162 16.77 17.43 4.21
N ALA A 163 17.24 18.59 4.67
CA ALA A 163 16.70 19.88 4.27
C ALA A 163 17.02 20.16 2.79
N LEU A 164 16.00 20.58 2.03
CA LEU A 164 16.16 20.90 0.62
C LEU A 164 16.63 22.36 0.43
N PRO A 165 17.48 22.64 -0.57
CA PRO A 165 17.87 24.00 -0.92
C PRO A 165 16.68 24.81 -1.45
N ALA A 166 16.75 26.15 -1.37
CA ALA A 166 15.68 27.04 -1.83
C ALA A 166 15.29 26.82 -3.31
N ALA A 167 16.25 26.40 -4.14
CA ALA A 167 16.03 26.06 -5.55
C ALA A 167 14.98 24.94 -5.75
N ALA A 168 14.79 24.07 -4.75
CA ALA A 168 13.79 23.01 -4.78
C ALA A 168 12.35 23.52 -4.67
N TYR A 169 12.14 24.80 -4.35
CA TYR A 169 10.83 25.43 -4.16
C TYR A 169 10.48 26.46 -5.23
N THR A 170 11.25 26.52 -6.33
CA THR A 170 10.86 27.32 -7.49
C THR A 170 9.55 26.82 -8.10
N LEU A 171 8.86 27.67 -8.86
CA LEU A 171 7.64 27.31 -9.58
C LEU A 171 7.88 26.09 -10.49
N LYS A 172 8.95 26.15 -11.29
CA LYS A 172 9.38 25.07 -12.19
C LYS A 172 9.69 23.77 -11.46
N ALA A 173 10.35 23.84 -10.29
CA ALA A 173 10.62 22.66 -9.48
C ALA A 173 9.32 22.06 -8.93
N SER A 174 8.39 22.91 -8.47
CA SER A 174 7.09 22.46 -7.97
C SER A 174 6.25 21.82 -9.08
N ASP A 175 6.22 22.41 -10.29
CA ASP A 175 5.53 21.82 -11.45
C ASP A 175 6.08 20.43 -11.79
N ARG A 176 7.41 20.26 -11.76
CA ARG A 176 8.06 18.95 -11.98
C ARG A 176 7.68 17.92 -10.91
N VAL A 177 7.54 18.34 -9.65
CA VAL A 177 7.09 17.46 -8.55
C VAL A 177 5.65 17.00 -8.78
N TYR A 178 4.74 17.92 -9.11
CA TYR A 178 3.35 17.56 -9.39
C TYR A 178 3.23 16.64 -10.60
N GLN A 179 3.97 16.94 -11.67
CA GLN A 179 4.01 16.07 -12.85
C GLN A 179 4.44 14.64 -12.47
N ALA A 180 5.57 14.49 -11.77
CA ALA A 180 6.07 13.17 -11.35
C ALA A 180 5.07 12.45 -10.43
N MET A 181 4.42 13.17 -9.51
CA MET A 181 3.41 12.62 -8.61
C MET A 181 2.17 12.12 -9.36
N LEU A 182 1.70 12.87 -10.35
CA LEU A 182 0.55 12.51 -11.19
C LEU A 182 0.88 11.33 -12.12
N GLU A 183 2.10 11.26 -12.66
CA GLU A 183 2.58 10.11 -13.45
C GLU A 183 2.70 8.83 -12.60
N GLN A 184 3.13 8.94 -11.35
CA GLN A 184 3.12 7.82 -10.40
C GLN A 184 1.70 7.38 -10.09
N ALA A 185 0.78 8.33 -9.83
CA ALA A 185 -0.62 8.04 -9.56
C ALA A 185 -1.27 7.31 -10.74
N ALA A 186 -1.08 7.79 -11.97
CA ALA A 186 -1.63 7.16 -13.17
C ALA A 186 -1.18 5.70 -13.32
N ARG A 187 0.11 5.41 -13.09
CA ARG A 187 0.66 4.05 -13.16
C ARG A 187 0.13 3.14 -12.05
N THR A 188 -0.06 3.66 -10.84
CA THR A 188 -0.61 2.88 -9.72
C THR A 188 -2.10 2.58 -9.95
N LEU A 189 -2.88 3.57 -10.38
CA LEU A 189 -4.31 3.40 -10.68
C LEU A 189 -4.53 2.40 -11.81
N ALA A 190 -3.70 2.43 -12.86
CA ALA A 190 -3.76 1.47 -13.95
C ALA A 190 -3.52 0.00 -13.51
N GLN A 191 -2.89 -0.20 -12.35
CA GLN A 191 -2.67 -1.51 -11.74
C GLN A 191 -3.78 -1.93 -10.78
N GLY A 192 -4.87 -1.15 -10.67
CA GLY A 192 -6.00 -1.49 -9.79
C GLY A 192 -5.83 -1.04 -8.33
N VAL A 193 -4.84 -0.19 -8.02
CA VAL A 193 -4.57 0.27 -6.66
C VAL A 193 -5.04 1.70 -6.47
N SER A 194 -5.81 1.94 -5.40
CA SER A 194 -6.24 3.30 -5.03
C SER A 194 -5.07 4.18 -4.61
N VAL A 195 -5.18 5.48 -4.87
CA VAL A 195 -4.12 6.45 -4.60
C VAL A 195 -4.63 7.63 -3.80
N THR A 196 -3.88 8.02 -2.79
CA THR A 196 -4.04 9.28 -2.05
C THR A 196 -2.89 10.22 -2.38
N LEU A 197 -3.17 11.35 -3.02
CA LEU A 197 -2.21 12.42 -3.25
C LEU A 197 -2.16 13.34 -2.02
N ASP A 198 -1.00 13.43 -1.38
CA ASP A 198 -0.76 14.33 -0.25
C ASP A 198 0.17 15.49 -0.68
N ALA A 199 -0.44 16.59 -1.09
CA ALA A 199 0.25 17.79 -1.58
C ALA A 199 -0.39 19.07 -1.05
N ALA A 200 0.13 20.23 -1.43
CA ALA A 200 -0.46 21.50 -0.97
C ALA A 200 -1.74 21.86 -1.74
N PHE A 201 -1.80 21.53 -3.04
CA PHE A 201 -2.88 21.84 -3.98
C PHE A 201 -3.39 23.29 -3.85
N LEU A 202 -2.46 24.24 -3.95
CA LEU A 202 -2.76 25.67 -3.78
C LEU A 202 -3.32 26.30 -5.05
N ARG A 203 -2.99 25.75 -6.23
CA ARG A 203 -3.47 26.26 -7.52
C ARG A 203 -4.63 25.40 -8.03
N LEU A 204 -5.60 26.04 -8.67
CA LEU A 204 -6.71 25.33 -9.30
C LEU A 204 -6.22 24.35 -10.37
N THR A 205 -5.23 24.75 -11.16
CA THR A 205 -4.60 23.92 -12.19
C THR A 205 -3.99 22.63 -11.65
N GLU A 206 -3.48 22.61 -10.42
CA GLU A 206 -2.96 21.39 -9.77
C GLU A 206 -4.09 20.40 -9.45
N ARG A 207 -5.25 20.93 -9.06
CA ARG A 207 -6.45 20.15 -8.72
C ARG A 207 -7.10 19.59 -9.99
N ASP A 208 -7.25 20.43 -11.01
CA ASP A 208 -7.77 20.05 -12.32
C ASP A 208 -6.92 18.94 -12.96
N ALA A 209 -5.59 19.05 -12.85
CA ALA A 209 -4.67 18.03 -13.35
C ALA A 209 -4.86 16.67 -12.63
N ALA A 210 -5.11 16.66 -11.32
CA ALA A 210 -5.42 15.43 -10.59
C ALA A 210 -6.74 14.80 -11.05
N GLU A 211 -7.78 15.61 -11.28
CA GLU A 211 -9.06 15.14 -11.80
C GLU A 211 -8.92 14.57 -13.22
N VAL A 212 -8.10 15.18 -14.08
CA VAL A 212 -7.81 14.68 -15.43
C VAL A 212 -7.14 13.29 -15.37
N ILE A 213 -6.23 13.04 -14.42
CA ILE A 213 -5.64 11.72 -14.22
C ILE A 213 -6.70 10.69 -13.84
N ALA A 214 -7.56 11.01 -12.87
CA ALA A 214 -8.64 10.10 -12.45
C ALA A 214 -9.58 9.76 -13.62
N ARG A 215 -9.99 10.78 -14.39
CA ARG A 215 -10.84 10.61 -15.57
C ARG A 215 -10.19 9.74 -16.64
N SER A 216 -8.89 9.94 -16.90
CA SER A 216 -8.12 9.15 -17.87
C SER A 216 -8.00 7.69 -17.43
N ALA A 217 -7.83 7.45 -16.13
CA ALA A 217 -7.81 6.11 -15.53
C ALA A 217 -9.21 5.51 -15.34
N ARG A 218 -10.29 6.26 -15.63
CA ARG A 218 -11.70 5.88 -15.43
C ARG A 218 -12.01 5.49 -13.98
N VAL A 219 -11.40 6.20 -13.03
CA VAL A 219 -11.62 6.02 -11.60
C VAL A 219 -12.36 7.21 -11.00
N GLU A 220 -13.01 6.99 -9.87
CA GLU A 220 -13.63 8.07 -9.11
C GLU A 220 -12.55 9.04 -8.57
N PHE A 221 -12.85 10.35 -8.63
CA PHE A 221 -12.03 11.39 -8.04
C PHE A 221 -12.71 12.02 -6.83
N ARG A 222 -11.96 12.20 -5.74
CA ARG A 222 -12.37 12.98 -4.56
C ARG A 222 -11.29 13.96 -4.19
N GLY A 223 -11.66 15.21 -3.90
CA GLY A 223 -10.76 16.25 -3.43
C GLY A 223 -11.15 16.75 -2.04
N ILE A 224 -10.22 16.73 -1.09
CA ILE A 224 -10.40 17.29 0.25
C ILE A 224 -9.32 18.35 0.48
N PHE A 225 -9.71 19.63 0.52
CA PHE A 225 -8.77 20.74 0.64
C PHE A 225 -8.99 21.48 1.98
N LEU A 226 -8.06 21.27 2.90
CA LEU A 226 -8.12 21.75 4.28
C LEU A 226 -7.75 23.23 4.39
N THR A 227 -8.52 23.94 5.21
CA THR A 227 -8.25 25.33 5.61
C THR A 227 -8.14 25.39 7.13
N ALA A 228 -7.14 26.11 7.64
CA ALA A 228 -7.03 26.43 9.06
C ALA A 228 -6.85 27.94 9.19
N ASP A 229 -7.56 28.53 10.15
CA ASP A 229 -7.42 29.95 10.46
C ASP A 229 -6.13 30.17 11.25
N ARG A 230 -5.43 31.28 10.97
CA ARG A 230 -4.14 31.61 11.62
C ARG A 230 -4.29 31.90 13.11
N ALA A 231 -5.50 32.14 13.60
CA ALA A 231 -5.80 32.47 14.99
C ALA A 231 -5.76 31.28 15.97
N MET A 232 -5.57 30.04 15.49
CA MET A 232 -5.52 28.82 16.34
C MET A 232 -4.11 28.23 16.49
N ARG A 233 -3.07 29.06 16.59
CA ARG A 233 -1.71 28.62 16.96
C ARG A 233 -1.28 29.19 18.30
#